data_AF-A0AAE8SGX3-F1
#
_entry.id   AF-A0AAE8SGX3-F1
#
_cell.length_a   1.000
_cell.length_b   1.000
_cell.length_c   1.000
_cell.angle_alpha   90.00
_cell.angle_beta   90.00
_cell.angle_gamma   90.00
#
_symmetry.space_group_name_H-M   'P 1'
#
loop_
_entity.id
_entity.type
_entity.pdbx_description
1 polymer ?
#
loop_
_entity_poly.entity_id
_entity_poly.type
_entity_poly.pdbx_seq_one_letter_code
_entity_poly.pdbx_strand_id
1 'polypeptide(L)'
;MFPTLLRRMASPAKENLLKKAPLSVANNPYQARKVWPPNFKQLTVQQQLRFEKKYKRRIILASRAPRWIKFVKSAQLVTIVAALVWIFFYSEFEWWGQKYKPSEEIRRKTQYLFGTVDPEKRYERRADAPPFAPPKDEPESK
;
A
#
# COMPACT_ATOMS: atom_id res chain seq x y z
N MET A 1 -31.03 -20.54 -33.97
CA MET A 1 -30.26 -19.38 -33.47
C MET A 1 -28.75 -19.44 -33.79
N PHE A 2 -28.31 -20.25 -34.76
CA PHE A 2 -26.88 -20.40 -35.12
C PHE A 2 -26.36 -19.67 -36.38
N PRO A 3 -27.17 -19.08 -37.29
CA PRO A 3 -26.63 -18.50 -38.53
C PRO A 3 -25.79 -17.24 -38.27
N THR A 4 -26.04 -16.55 -37.16
CA THR A 4 -25.27 -15.37 -36.73
C THR A 4 -23.87 -15.73 -36.25
N LEU A 5 -23.66 -16.92 -35.67
CA LEU A 5 -22.36 -17.38 -35.20
C LEU A 5 -21.46 -17.79 -36.38
N LEU A 6 -22.00 -18.51 -37.36
CA LEU A 6 -21.30 -18.86 -38.60
C LEU A 6 -20.86 -17.62 -39.40
N ARG A 7 -21.76 -16.62 -39.54
CA ARG A 7 -21.42 -15.35 -40.20
C ARG A 7 -20.30 -14.58 -39.49
N ARG A 8 -20.18 -14.72 -38.17
CA ARG A 8 -19.16 -14.05 -37.36
C ARG A 8 -17.80 -14.73 -37.47
N MET A 9 -17.77 -16.07 -37.51
CA MET A 9 -16.53 -16.85 -37.72
C MET A 9 -15.95 -16.65 -39.13
N ALA A 10 -16.80 -16.42 -40.14
CA ALA A 10 -16.38 -16.14 -41.51
C ALA A 10 -15.83 -14.70 -41.75
N SER A 11 -15.57 -13.91 -40.69
CA SER A 11 -14.95 -12.58 -40.79
C SER A 11 -13.46 -12.54 -40.38
N PRO A 12 -12.54 -13.38 -40.90
CA PRO A 12 -11.13 -13.38 -40.49
C PRO A 12 -10.32 -12.20 -41.05
N ALA A 13 -10.85 -11.42 -41.99
CA ALA A 13 -10.08 -10.40 -42.70
C ALA A 13 -9.83 -9.13 -41.86
N LYS A 14 -10.77 -8.73 -40.99
CA LYS A 14 -10.66 -7.49 -40.23
C LYS A 14 -9.70 -7.59 -39.05
N GLU A 15 -9.72 -8.72 -38.34
CA GLU A 15 -8.86 -8.93 -37.16
C GLU A 15 -7.38 -9.04 -37.54
N ASN A 16 -7.06 -9.69 -38.66
CA ASN A 16 -5.69 -9.83 -39.14
C ASN A 16 -5.10 -8.50 -39.65
N LEU A 17 -5.91 -7.60 -40.21
CA LEU A 17 -5.49 -6.25 -40.61
C LEU A 17 -5.19 -5.36 -39.40
N LEU A 18 -6.05 -5.40 -38.38
CA LEU A 18 -5.88 -4.65 -37.13
C LEU A 18 -4.69 -5.15 -36.30
N LYS A 19 -4.30 -6.42 -36.44
CA LYS A 19 -3.10 -6.99 -35.82
C LYS A 19 -1.80 -6.59 -36.53
N LYS A 20 -1.83 -6.37 -37.86
CA LYS A 20 -0.63 -6.01 -38.65
C LYS A 20 -0.22 -4.55 -38.50
N ALA A 21 -1.16 -3.65 -38.23
CA ALA A 21 -0.86 -2.27 -37.87
C ALA A 21 -1.82 -1.84 -36.76
N PRO A 22 -1.33 -1.54 -35.53
CA PRO A 22 -2.19 -0.95 -34.53
C PRO A 22 -2.76 0.36 -35.10
N LEU A 23 -4.08 0.53 -35.02
CA LEU A 23 -4.72 1.77 -35.45
C LEU A 23 -4.23 2.91 -34.56
N SER A 24 -3.24 3.64 -35.05
CA SER A 24 -2.79 4.90 -34.46
C SER A 24 -3.74 6.03 -34.88
N VAL A 25 -3.70 7.17 -34.18
CA VAL A 25 -4.51 8.35 -34.52
C VAL A 25 -4.28 8.79 -35.98
N ALA A 26 -3.06 8.62 -36.51
CA ALA A 26 -2.71 8.97 -37.88
C ALA A 26 -3.15 7.94 -38.93
N ASN A 27 -3.22 6.65 -38.57
CA ASN A 27 -3.46 5.55 -39.52
C ASN A 27 -4.89 5.01 -39.48
N ASN A 28 -5.79 5.60 -38.69
CA ASN A 28 -7.14 5.08 -38.50
C ASN A 28 -8.07 5.50 -39.67
N PRO A 29 -8.62 4.54 -40.45
CA PRO A 29 -9.58 4.86 -41.53
C PRO A 29 -10.92 5.38 -41.00
N TYR A 30 -11.24 5.12 -39.73
CA TYR A 30 -12.46 5.58 -39.08
C TYR A 30 -12.17 6.77 -38.18
N GLN A 31 -12.18 7.96 -38.76
CA GLN A 31 -11.99 9.20 -38.01
C GLN A 31 -13.25 9.59 -37.24
N ALA A 32 -13.08 10.09 -36.02
CA ALA A 32 -14.19 10.59 -35.22
C ALA A 32 -14.72 11.89 -35.85
N ARG A 33 -16.03 11.96 -36.10
CA ARG A 33 -16.69 13.20 -36.59
C ARG A 33 -16.50 14.40 -35.67
N LYS A 34 -16.25 14.14 -34.38
CA LYS A 34 -16.01 15.16 -33.36
C LYS A 34 -14.65 14.89 -32.72
N VAL A 35 -13.78 15.91 -32.74
CA VAL A 35 -12.48 15.85 -32.08
C VAL A 35 -12.68 15.72 -30.57
N TRP A 36 -12.04 14.72 -29.98
CA TRP A 36 -11.93 14.51 -28.55
C TRP A 36 -10.47 14.72 -28.15
N PRO A 37 -10.14 15.41 -27.05
CA PRO A 37 -11.01 16.06 -26.07
C PRO A 37 -11.58 17.41 -26.56
N PRO A 38 -12.78 17.81 -26.11
CA PRO A 38 -13.27 19.15 -26.35
C PRO A 38 -12.44 20.18 -25.57
N ASN A 39 -12.19 21.35 -26.17
CA ASN A 39 -11.51 22.46 -25.50
C ASN A 39 -12.40 23.06 -24.41
N PHE A 40 -12.23 22.63 -23.15
CA PHE A 40 -13.09 23.06 -22.04
C PHE A 40 -13.16 24.59 -21.88
N LYS A 41 -12.09 25.33 -22.18
CA LYS A 41 -12.04 26.80 -22.09
C LYS A 41 -12.99 27.51 -23.06
N GLN A 42 -13.36 26.88 -24.17
CA GLN A 42 -14.24 27.43 -25.21
C GLN A 42 -15.71 27.06 -24.98
N LEU A 43 -16.02 26.19 -24.01
CA LEU A 43 -17.37 25.74 -23.72
C LEU A 43 -18.09 26.69 -22.76
N THR A 44 -19.40 26.82 -22.92
CA THR A 44 -20.25 27.49 -21.92
C THR A 44 -20.24 26.73 -20.59
N VAL A 45 -20.38 27.46 -19.48
CA VAL A 45 -20.36 26.90 -18.11
C VAL A 45 -21.38 25.76 -17.95
N GLN A 46 -22.57 25.90 -18.54
CA GLN A 46 -23.60 24.86 -18.50
C GLN A 46 -23.14 23.55 -19.17
N GLN A 47 -22.41 23.65 -20.28
CA GLN A 47 -21.88 22.48 -20.97
C GLN A 47 -20.73 21.84 -20.17
N GLN A 48 -19.84 22.64 -19.60
CA GLN A 48 -18.78 22.15 -18.70
C GLN A 48 -19.37 21.35 -17.53
N LEU A 49 -20.39 21.89 -16.86
CA LEU A 49 -21.08 21.20 -15.76
C LEU A 49 -21.73 19.87 -16.20
N ARG A 50 -22.29 19.81 -17.41
CA ARG A 50 -22.85 18.56 -17.97
C ARG A 50 -21.75 17.52 -18.17
N PHE A 51 -20.59 17.90 -18.69
CA PHE A 51 -19.45 16.99 -18.85
C PHE A 51 -18.89 16.53 -17.51
N GLU A 52 -18.76 17.43 -16.54
CA GLU A 52 -18.30 17.10 -15.19
C GLU A 52 -19.24 16.09 -14.53
N LYS A 53 -20.55 16.33 -14.56
CA LYS A 53 -21.56 15.39 -14.05
C LYS A 53 -21.46 14.03 -14.74
N LYS A 54 -21.29 14.01 -16.07
CA LYS A 54 -21.12 12.77 -16.85
C LYS A 54 -19.85 12.02 -16.48
N TYR A 55 -18.74 12.74 -16.29
CA TYR A 55 -17.46 12.18 -15.89
C TYR A 55 -17.52 11.57 -14.49
N LYS A 56 -18.02 12.31 -13.49
CA LYS A 56 -18.21 11.81 -12.13
C LYS A 56 -19.06 10.55 -12.10
N ARG A 57 -20.19 10.53 -12.84
CA ARG A 57 -21.04 9.33 -12.96
C ARG A 57 -20.27 8.14 -13.54
N ARG A 58 -19.49 8.35 -14.60
CA ARG A 58 -18.69 7.27 -15.22
C ARG A 58 -17.59 6.77 -14.30
N ILE A 59 -16.91 7.63 -13.57
CA ILE A 59 -15.93 7.21 -12.55
C ILE A 59 -16.62 6.39 -11.48
N ILE A 60 -17.76 6.84 -10.96
CA ILE A 60 -18.51 6.11 -9.92
C ILE A 60 -18.90 4.72 -10.43
N LEU A 61 -19.37 4.60 -11.67
CA LEU A 61 -19.68 3.32 -12.27
C LEU A 61 -18.44 2.44 -12.50
N ALA A 62 -17.35 3.01 -12.98
CA ALA A 62 -16.10 2.29 -13.21
C ALA A 62 -15.41 1.85 -11.90
N SER A 63 -15.48 2.69 -10.87
CA SER A 63 -14.90 2.44 -9.53
C SER A 63 -15.80 1.57 -8.65
N ARG A 64 -17.05 1.35 -9.07
CA ARG A 64 -17.96 0.34 -8.51
C ARG A 64 -17.52 -1.06 -8.97
N ALA A 65 -16.31 -1.46 -8.58
CA ALA A 65 -15.89 -2.84 -8.71
C ALA A 65 -16.88 -3.76 -7.96
N PRO A 66 -17.10 -5.00 -8.42
CA PRO A 66 -18.03 -5.94 -7.79
C PRO A 66 -17.65 -6.10 -6.32
N ARG A 67 -18.63 -5.86 -5.44
CA ARG A 67 -18.44 -5.79 -3.98
C ARG A 67 -17.75 -7.05 -3.44
N TRP A 68 -18.06 -8.20 -4.03
CA TRP A 68 -17.47 -9.49 -3.67
C TRP A 68 -15.95 -9.53 -3.86
N ILE A 69 -15.44 -9.09 -5.02
CA ILE A 69 -13.99 -9.13 -5.29
C ILE A 69 -13.25 -8.18 -4.34
N LYS A 70 -13.83 -7.00 -4.04
CA LYS A 70 -13.24 -6.09 -3.05
C LYS A 70 -13.17 -6.74 -1.68
N PHE A 71 -14.25 -7.37 -1.24
CA PHE A 71 -14.32 -8.07 0.05
C PHE A 71 -13.29 -9.20 0.15
N VAL A 72 -13.22 -10.08 -0.84
CA VAL A 72 -12.26 -11.19 -0.85
C VAL A 72 -10.82 -10.68 -0.79
N LYS A 73 -10.48 -9.64 -1.57
CA LYS A 73 -9.14 -9.04 -1.52
C LYS A 73 -8.82 -8.41 -0.17
N SER A 74 -9.79 -7.72 0.44
CA SER A 74 -9.62 -7.16 1.78
C SER A 74 -9.45 -8.26 2.83
N ALA A 75 -10.26 -9.32 2.77
CA ALA A 75 -10.15 -10.47 3.66
C ALA A 75 -8.79 -11.15 3.52
N GLN A 76 -8.31 -11.36 2.29
CA GLN A 76 -6.98 -11.91 2.02
C GLN A 76 -5.86 -11.04 2.60
N LEU A 77 -5.96 -9.71 2.48
CA LEU A 77 -4.98 -8.81 3.07
C LEU A 77 -5.01 -8.89 4.60
N VAL A 78 -6.20 -8.86 5.19
CA VAL A 78 -6.38 -9.00 6.65
C VAL A 78 -5.84 -10.34 7.15
N THR A 79 -6.06 -11.44 6.44
CA THR A 79 -5.53 -12.76 6.84
C THR A 79 -4.02 -12.82 6.72
N ILE A 80 -3.42 -12.24 5.68
CA ILE A 80 -1.95 -12.15 5.56
C ILE A 80 -1.37 -11.34 6.73
N VAL A 81 -1.95 -10.17 7.02
CA VAL A 81 -1.48 -9.32 8.12
C VAL A 81 -1.64 -10.03 9.47
N ALA A 82 -2.78 -10.69 9.70
CA ALA A 82 -3.02 -11.46 10.92
C ALA A 82 -2.01 -12.61 11.07
N ALA A 83 -1.71 -13.33 9.98
CA ALA A 83 -0.71 -14.38 9.98
C ALA A 83 0.69 -13.84 10.29
N LEU A 84 1.08 -12.70 9.71
CA LEU A 84 2.35 -12.04 10.02
C LEU A 84 2.46 -11.62 11.48
N VAL A 85 1.40 -11.04 12.04
CA VAL A 85 1.35 -10.67 13.47
C VAL A 85 1.47 -11.92 14.34
N TRP A 86 0.74 -12.99 14.01
CA TRP A 86 0.79 -14.24 14.76
C TRP A 86 2.18 -14.87 14.73
N ILE A 87 2.79 -14.97 13.54
CA ILE A 87 4.17 -15.45 13.38
C ILE A 87 5.08 -14.57 14.24
N PHE A 88 5.08 -13.26 14.05
CA PHE A 88 5.96 -12.36 14.78
C PHE A 88 5.86 -12.45 16.32
N PHE A 89 4.68 -12.73 16.85
CA PHE A 89 4.47 -12.88 18.30
C PHE A 89 4.84 -14.25 18.85
N TYR A 90 4.56 -15.33 18.10
CA TYR A 90 4.64 -16.71 18.60
C TYR A 90 5.79 -17.53 18.01
N SER A 91 6.40 -17.13 16.90
CA SER A 91 7.54 -17.84 16.34
C SER A 91 8.82 -17.47 17.09
N GLU A 92 9.51 -18.49 17.59
CA GLU A 92 10.88 -18.37 18.07
C GLU A 92 11.80 -18.47 16.85
N PHE A 93 12.34 -17.35 16.41
CA PHE A 93 13.23 -17.34 15.26
C PHE A 93 14.65 -17.68 15.72
N GLU A 94 15.19 -18.80 15.23
CA GLU A 94 16.61 -19.12 15.41
C GLU A 94 17.39 -18.56 14.23
N TRP A 95 18.11 -17.47 14.44
CA TRP A 95 19.01 -16.90 13.43
C TRP A 95 20.45 -17.09 13.91
N TRP A 96 21.27 -17.83 13.15
CA TRP A 96 22.70 -18.10 13.45
C TRP A 96 22.93 -18.76 14.82
N GLY A 97 22.03 -19.65 15.26
CA GLY A 97 22.14 -20.36 16.54
C GLY A 97 21.74 -19.53 17.77
N GLN A 98 21.27 -18.29 17.59
CA GLN A 98 20.66 -17.50 18.67
C GLN A 98 19.15 -17.57 18.59
N LYS A 99 18.50 -17.96 19.70
CA LYS A 99 17.04 -17.95 19.86
C LYS A 99 16.57 -16.52 20.06
N TYR A 100 15.91 -15.95 19.06
CA TYR A 100 15.37 -14.60 19.10
C TYR A 100 13.85 -14.64 19.23
N LYS A 101 13.33 -13.96 20.27
CA LYS A 101 11.89 -13.80 20.51
C LYS A 101 11.53 -12.31 20.38
N PRO A 102 11.06 -11.87 19.20
CA PRO A 102 10.76 -10.45 18.95
C PRO A 102 9.77 -9.84 19.94
N SER A 103 8.83 -10.65 20.45
CA SER A 103 7.82 -10.24 21.42
C SER A 103 8.40 -9.91 22.80
N GLU A 104 9.53 -10.51 23.18
CA GLU A 104 10.17 -10.24 24.48
C GLU A 104 10.76 -8.84 24.55
N GLU A 105 11.38 -8.35 23.47
CA GLU A 105 11.92 -7.00 23.44
C GLU A 105 10.83 -5.94 23.53
N ILE A 106 9.73 -6.15 22.80
CA ILE A 106 8.58 -5.25 22.84
C ILE A 106 7.94 -5.29 24.22
N ARG A 107 7.80 -6.48 24.82
CA ARG A 107 7.27 -6.65 26.17
C ARG A 107 8.16 -6.01 27.22
N ARG A 108 9.48 -6.14 27.12
CA ARG A 108 10.43 -5.40 27.98
C ARG A 108 10.21 -3.90 27.84
N LYS A 109 10.20 -3.36 26.61
CA LYS A 109 10.01 -1.92 26.35
C LYS A 109 8.63 -1.36 26.77
N THR A 110 7.59 -2.19 26.85
CA THR A 110 6.23 -1.78 27.26
C THR A 110 5.95 -2.04 28.74
N GLN A 111 6.57 -3.06 29.35
CA GLN A 111 6.45 -3.32 30.79
C GLN A 111 7.13 -2.24 31.63
N TYR A 112 8.28 -1.75 31.16
CA TYR A 112 8.83 -0.49 31.65
C TYR A 112 8.06 0.63 30.98
N LEU A 113 7.66 1.66 31.74
CA LEU A 113 6.81 2.76 31.28
C LEU A 113 7.55 3.61 30.22
N PHE A 114 7.64 3.08 29.01
CA PHE A 114 8.41 3.58 27.88
C PHE A 114 9.80 4.12 28.27
N GLY A 115 10.57 3.33 29.04
CA GLY A 115 11.95 3.64 29.42
C GLY A 115 12.14 4.54 30.65
N THR A 116 11.09 4.90 31.39
CA THR A 116 11.20 5.72 32.62
C THR A 116 11.42 4.91 33.91
N VAL A 117 11.15 3.60 33.88
CA VAL A 117 11.24 2.71 35.06
C VAL A 117 12.11 1.48 34.77
N ASP A 118 13.15 1.65 33.96
CA ASP A 118 14.15 0.59 33.74
C ASP A 118 14.99 0.42 35.02
N PRO A 119 14.99 -0.76 35.68
CA PRO A 119 15.74 -0.97 36.92
C PRO A 119 17.26 -0.85 36.74
N GLU A 120 17.78 -1.14 35.55
CA GLU A 120 19.21 -1.02 35.22
C GLU A 120 19.63 0.44 35.04
N LYS A 121 18.79 1.26 34.39
CA LYS A 121 19.04 2.71 34.22
C LYS A 121 18.86 3.51 35.49
N ARG A 122 18.30 2.91 36.55
CA ARG A 122 18.11 3.55 37.86
C ARG A 122 19.44 3.94 38.52
N TYR A 123 20.52 3.24 38.17
CA TYR A 123 21.86 3.48 38.68
C TYR A 123 22.78 4.18 37.67
N GLU A 124 22.30 4.46 36.45
CA GLU A 124 23.06 5.24 35.49
C GLU A 124 23.19 6.68 35.97
N ARG A 125 24.44 7.12 36.10
CA ARG A 125 24.77 8.48 36.49
C ARG A 125 24.35 9.42 35.36
N ARG A 126 23.54 10.43 35.70
CA ARG A 126 23.12 11.45 34.72
C ARG A 126 24.36 12.12 34.11
N ALA A 127 24.30 12.41 32.81
CA ALA A 127 25.38 13.09 32.10
C ALA A 127 25.74 14.45 32.74
N ASP A 128 24.77 15.10 33.40
CA ASP A 128 24.94 16.40 34.04
C ASP A 128 25.50 16.32 35.48
N ALA A 129 25.79 15.12 36.00
CA ALA A 129 26.25 14.96 37.37
C ALA A 129 27.72 15.39 37.52
N PRO A 130 28.07 16.15 38.58
CA PRO A 130 29.45 16.58 38.81
C PRO A 130 30.39 15.38 38.99
N PRO A 131 31.66 15.46 38.55
CA PRO A 131 32.61 14.35 38.60
C PRO A 131 32.77 13.78 40.02
N PHE A 132 33.06 12.48 40.12
CA PHE A 132 33.25 11.81 41.41
C PHE A 132 34.47 12.43 42.12
N ALA A 133 34.28 12.91 43.35
CA ALA A 133 35.39 13.35 44.18
C ALA A 133 36.23 12.12 44.54
N PRO A 134 37.56 12.13 44.33
CA PRO A 134 38.40 11.00 44.66
C PRO A 134 38.26 10.66 46.17
N PRO A 135 38.30 9.37 46.54
CA PRO A 135 38.20 8.96 47.94
C PRO A 135 39.33 9.62 48.73
N LYS A 136 39.00 10.20 49.90
CA LYS A 136 40.01 10.72 50.81
C LYS A 136 40.70 9.54 51.47
N ASP A 137 42.01 9.47 51.33
CA ASP A 137 42.84 8.46 51.98
C ASP A 137 42.66 8.59 53.50
N GLU A 138 41.97 7.63 54.12
CA GLU A 138 41.87 7.55 55.58
C GLU A 138 43.20 7.02 56.13
N PRO A 139 43.79 7.66 57.17
CA PRO A 139 45.05 7.20 57.72
C PRO A 139 44.86 5.87 58.44
N GLU A 140 45.59 4.85 57.98
CA GLU A 140 45.65 3.51 58.56
C GLU A 140 45.89 3.57 60.08
N SER A 141 44.90 3.16 60.86
CA SER A 141 45.04 2.95 62.30
C SER A 141 45.81 1.65 62.54
N LYS A 142 47.00 1.79 63.15
CA LYS A 142 47.86 0.70 63.64
C LYS A 142 47.24 -0.08 64.80
#